data_AF-A0A937QZE5-F1
#
_entry.id   AF-A0A937QZE5-F1
#
_cell.length_a   1.000
_cell.length_b   1.000
_cell.length_c   1.000
_cell.angle_alpha   90.00
_cell.angle_beta   90.00
_cell.angle_gamma   90.00
#
_symmetry.space_group_name_H-M   'P 1'
#
loop_
_entity.id
_entity.type
_entity.pdbx_description
1 polymer ?
#
loop_
_entity_poly.entity_id
_entity_poly.type
_entity_poly.pdbx_seq_one_letter_code
_entity_poly.pdbx_strand_id
1 'polypeptide(L)'
;MDPSLVMSAIDAGVRLGRKLHETLVDETAERSLILPMGNLIGSVVRNDALDYFREHKELTAPGGPYRGLSDDERVAAYKTLMAIDQRLDLQESSFAEAREIVISLKKFEKFRDGFGANSPLQRILGTVVEIGIDFLIAHPEQVPGGSSARKVISAFLANLDDVEFAEGSKSEIAGDILVAALRTLGESAPLIDDDKRLQSIIGGISKALIEDVESITSQGLRLKREDLVRRIASSVLKGGLTAFTDDITLFLPDESKARTLVSSTLKNVLDGIRGKEDLFTNESLEILMRSALSAMHENVAALTGNVALQQFVQKTVNALTNAQGKKLFSENTVSAIVLAGLETLRDHAGSLIDPDNPEKQLLADALSAMAQGLAGTLAGGGTVKDLLTPTQVTQLASVLFNEIARHPEHLLADDVDDPKKTALAQIIGSVARALGDDPGRLVTGDGFIELLHVAITVGLHEERSEPYEETATSRPAIDRDYRTCHRGRVLHGAAISGDSG
;
A
#
# COMPACT_ATOMS: atom_id res chain seq x y z
N MET A 1 8.59 31.38 -14.40
CA MET A 1 8.11 30.41 -13.39
C MET A 1 7.62 31.24 -12.21
N ASP A 2 6.39 31.02 -11.75
CA ASP A 2 5.81 31.78 -10.64
C ASP A 2 6.48 31.35 -9.31
N PRO A 3 7.13 32.28 -8.57
CA PRO A 3 7.78 31.95 -7.29
C PRO A 3 6.83 31.36 -6.25
N SER A 4 5.54 31.74 -6.27
CA SER A 4 4.55 31.21 -5.32
C SER A 4 4.30 29.72 -5.54
N LEU A 5 4.18 29.30 -6.79
CA LEU A 5 3.96 27.90 -7.17
C LEU A 5 5.16 27.02 -6.79
N VAL A 6 6.39 27.55 -6.88
CA VAL A 6 7.60 26.87 -6.43
C VAL A 6 7.59 26.68 -4.91
N MET A 7 7.19 27.70 -4.15
CA MET A 7 7.10 27.60 -2.68
C MET A 7 6.01 26.61 -2.24
N SER A 8 4.83 26.62 -2.88
CA SER A 8 3.75 25.66 -2.61
C SER A 8 4.18 24.22 -2.91
N ALA A 9 4.92 23.99 -3.99
CA ALA A 9 5.45 22.66 -4.32
C ALA A 9 6.50 22.18 -3.30
N ILE A 10 7.36 23.07 -2.80
CA ILE A 10 8.33 22.74 -1.76
C ILE A 10 7.62 22.38 -0.45
N ASP A 11 6.64 23.19 -0.02
CA ASP A 11 5.90 22.95 1.22
C ASP A 11 5.08 21.64 1.16
N ALA A 12 4.42 21.39 0.01
CA ALA A 12 3.79 20.11 -0.29
C ALA A 12 4.76 18.93 -0.17
N GLY A 13 5.96 19.04 -0.75
CA GLY A 13 7.00 18.02 -0.66
C GLY A 13 7.47 17.77 0.78
N VAL A 14 7.63 18.83 1.59
CA VAL A 14 8.01 18.73 3.00
C VAL A 14 6.90 18.10 3.84
N ARG A 15 5.63 18.50 3.63
CA ARG A 15 4.46 17.96 4.34
C ARG A 15 4.27 16.48 4.03
N LEU A 16 4.33 16.11 2.76
CA LEU A 16 4.25 14.71 2.33
C LEU A 16 5.41 13.87 2.87
N GLY A 17 6.65 14.38 2.78
CA GLY A 17 7.83 13.70 3.31
C GLY A 17 7.77 13.47 4.82
N ARG A 18 7.25 14.45 5.58
CA ARG A 18 7.02 14.31 7.02
C ARG A 18 5.96 13.26 7.31
N LYS A 19 4.82 13.28 6.61
CA LYS A 19 3.77 12.28 6.81
C LYS A 19 4.24 10.87 6.47
N LEU A 20 5.02 10.71 5.40
CA LEU A 20 5.65 9.43 5.06
C LEU A 20 6.55 8.93 6.18
N HIS A 21 7.39 9.81 6.74
CA HIS A 21 8.24 9.45 7.87
C HIS A 21 7.44 9.08 9.12
N GLU A 22 6.44 9.88 9.51
CA GLU A 22 5.53 9.59 10.62
C GLU A 22 4.85 8.23 10.43
N THR A 23 4.32 8.00 9.24
CA THR A 23 3.63 6.76 8.89
C THR A 23 4.57 5.56 8.95
N LEU A 24 5.81 5.68 8.47
CA LEU A 24 6.82 4.61 8.55
C LEU A 24 7.27 4.35 9.98
N VAL A 25 7.43 5.39 10.80
CA VAL A 25 7.77 5.27 12.21
C VAL A 25 6.63 4.56 12.94
N ASP A 26 5.40 4.97 12.71
CA ASP A 26 4.21 4.39 13.33
C ASP A 26 4.00 2.94 12.86
N GLU A 27 4.12 2.66 11.56
CA GLU A 27 4.05 1.29 11.04
C GLU A 27 5.16 0.42 11.64
N THR A 28 6.38 0.95 11.78
CA THR A 28 7.49 0.23 12.41
C THR A 28 7.27 0.01 13.91
N ALA A 29 6.61 0.95 14.60
CA ALA A 29 6.23 0.83 16.00
C ALA A 29 5.04 -0.13 16.21
N GLU A 30 4.12 -0.18 15.24
CA GLU A 30 2.95 -1.07 15.22
C GLU A 30 3.29 -2.49 14.80
N ARG A 31 4.40 -2.70 14.07
CA ARG A 31 4.92 -4.04 13.79
C ARG A 31 4.92 -4.79 15.09
N SER A 32 4.15 -5.88 15.12
CA SER A 32 4.30 -6.86 16.17
C SER A 32 5.78 -7.15 16.24
N LEU A 33 6.41 -6.87 17.38
CA LEU A 33 7.74 -7.35 17.67
C LEU A 33 7.60 -8.88 17.60
N ILE A 34 7.80 -9.44 16.40
CA ILE A 34 8.04 -10.84 16.19
C ILE A 34 9.44 -11.03 16.75
N LEU A 35 9.50 -11.06 18.08
CA LEU A 35 10.56 -11.78 18.75
C LEU A 35 10.59 -13.14 18.04
N PRO A 36 11.73 -13.60 17.49
CA PRO A 36 11.82 -14.89 16.83
C PRO A 36 11.54 -15.97 17.87
N MET A 37 10.25 -16.21 18.08
CA MET A 37 9.67 -17.26 18.87
C MET A 37 9.64 -18.42 17.89
N GLY A 38 10.80 -18.98 17.58
CA GLY A 38 10.83 -20.31 16.99
C GLY A 38 10.02 -21.27 17.89
N ASN A 39 9.86 -22.51 17.47
CA ASN A 39 9.37 -23.62 18.31
C ASN A 39 10.29 -23.91 19.53
N LEU A 40 10.94 -22.88 20.09
CA LEU A 40 11.82 -22.89 21.24
C LEU A 40 11.06 -23.16 22.55
N ILE A 41 9.75 -22.90 22.58
CA ILE A 41 8.91 -23.26 23.72
C ILE A 41 8.21 -24.57 23.34
N GLY A 42 8.63 -25.67 23.97
CA GLY A 42 7.91 -26.94 23.89
C GLY A 42 6.42 -26.75 24.16
N SER A 43 5.59 -27.68 23.69
CA SER A 43 4.14 -27.60 23.84
C SER A 43 3.75 -27.30 25.30
N VAL A 44 3.28 -26.09 25.57
CA VAL A 44 2.75 -25.71 26.89
C VAL A 44 1.50 -26.52 27.17
N VAL A 45 1.50 -27.23 28.30
CA VAL A 45 0.33 -27.95 28.77
C VAL A 45 -0.72 -26.93 29.21
N ARG A 46 -1.91 -27.00 28.62
CA ARG A 46 -3.00 -26.04 28.86
C ARG A 46 -3.34 -25.88 30.35
N ASN A 47 -3.29 -26.97 31.11
CA ASN A 47 -3.62 -26.98 32.52
C ASN A 47 -2.62 -26.17 33.34
N ASP A 48 -1.32 -26.33 33.10
CA ASP A 48 -0.27 -25.58 33.79
C ASP A 48 -0.45 -24.06 33.60
N ALA A 49 -0.80 -23.63 32.39
CA ALA A 49 -1.10 -22.23 32.10
C ALA A 49 -2.31 -21.71 32.91
N LEU A 50 -3.38 -22.51 33.00
CA LEU A 50 -4.57 -22.13 33.75
C LEU A 50 -4.38 -22.23 35.26
N ASP A 51 -3.58 -23.17 35.74
CA ASP A 51 -3.17 -23.33 37.13
C ASP A 51 -2.36 -22.10 37.57
N TYR A 52 -1.41 -21.66 36.73
CA TYR A 52 -0.63 -20.44 36.98
C TYR A 52 -1.52 -19.20 37.21
N PHE A 53 -2.54 -18.95 36.38
CA PHE A 53 -3.47 -17.83 36.58
C PHE A 53 -4.44 -18.03 37.75
N ARG A 54 -4.68 -19.28 38.19
CA ARG A 54 -5.47 -19.58 39.39
C ARG A 54 -4.67 -19.33 40.67
N GLU A 55 -3.38 -19.58 40.63
CA GLU A 55 -2.44 -19.30 41.72
C GLU A 55 -2.13 -17.80 41.83
N HIS A 56 -2.03 -17.10 40.69
CA HIS A 56 -1.74 -15.65 40.61
C HIS A 56 -3.00 -14.83 40.35
N LYS A 57 -3.94 -14.83 41.31
CA LYS A 57 -5.25 -14.17 41.15
C LYS A 57 -5.15 -12.68 40.88
N GLU A 58 -4.09 -12.00 41.31
CA GLU A 58 -3.82 -10.59 41.04
C GLU A 58 -3.64 -10.26 39.55
N LEU A 59 -3.38 -11.25 38.71
CA LEU A 59 -3.30 -11.10 37.25
C LEU A 59 -4.69 -11.03 36.59
N THR A 60 -5.69 -11.67 37.19
CA THR A 60 -7.07 -11.80 36.65
C THR A 60 -8.13 -11.06 37.47
N ALA A 61 -7.79 -10.61 38.67
CA ALA A 61 -8.64 -9.83 39.57
C ALA A 61 -9.09 -8.49 38.94
N PRO A 62 -10.11 -7.81 39.51
CA PRO A 62 -10.48 -6.46 39.10
C PRO A 62 -9.28 -5.50 39.08
N GLY A 63 -8.92 -5.01 37.89
CA GLY A 63 -7.75 -4.13 37.68
C GLY A 63 -6.47 -4.86 37.26
N GLY A 64 -6.46 -6.19 37.27
CA GLY A 64 -5.37 -7.01 36.78
C GLY A 64 -5.23 -6.97 35.24
N PRO A 65 -4.01 -7.13 34.70
CA PRO A 65 -3.74 -6.99 33.28
C PRO A 65 -4.46 -8.01 32.40
N TYR A 66 -4.82 -9.19 32.93
CA TYR A 66 -5.45 -10.29 32.17
C TYR A 66 -6.91 -10.51 32.55
N ARG A 67 -7.55 -9.50 33.15
CA ARG A 67 -8.98 -9.56 33.47
C ARG A 67 -9.81 -9.78 32.21
N GLY A 68 -10.79 -10.68 32.30
CA GLY A 68 -11.78 -10.91 31.24
C GLY A 68 -11.29 -11.76 30.07
N LEU A 69 -10.01 -12.15 30.05
CA LEU A 69 -9.50 -13.07 29.05
C LEU A 69 -10.12 -14.46 29.21
N SER A 70 -10.44 -15.06 28.07
CA SER A 70 -10.79 -16.47 27.92
C SER A 70 -9.62 -17.38 28.28
N ASP A 71 -9.89 -18.66 28.47
CA ASP A 71 -8.85 -19.64 28.82
C ASP A 71 -7.80 -19.80 27.71
N ASP A 72 -8.19 -19.70 26.43
CA ASP A 72 -7.24 -19.76 25.30
C ASP A 72 -6.32 -18.53 25.25
N GLU A 73 -6.87 -17.34 25.50
CA GLU A 73 -6.10 -16.11 25.58
C GLU A 73 -5.13 -16.12 26.78
N ARG A 74 -5.54 -16.75 27.89
CA ARG A 74 -4.65 -16.97 29.04
C ARG A 74 -3.50 -17.91 28.68
N VAL A 75 -3.77 -19.00 27.96
CA VAL A 75 -2.72 -19.93 27.52
C VAL A 75 -1.73 -19.23 26.59
N ALA A 76 -2.20 -18.36 25.69
CA ALA A 76 -1.34 -17.53 24.85
C ALA A 76 -0.51 -16.55 25.69
N ALA A 77 -1.13 -15.85 26.64
CA ALA A 77 -0.44 -14.94 27.55
C ALA A 77 0.63 -15.62 28.40
N TYR A 78 0.36 -16.84 28.89
CA TYR A 78 1.32 -17.64 29.65
C TYR A 78 2.54 -18.02 28.80
N LYS A 79 2.34 -18.43 27.53
CA LYS A 79 3.44 -18.68 26.60
C LYS A 79 4.33 -17.46 26.41
N THR A 80 3.73 -16.27 26.28
CA THR A 80 4.47 -15.01 26.18
C THR A 80 5.27 -14.72 27.45
N LEU A 81 4.68 -14.92 28.63
CA LEU A 81 5.38 -14.72 29.91
C LEU A 81 6.59 -15.65 30.05
N MET A 82 6.44 -16.94 29.74
CA MET A 82 7.56 -17.90 29.76
C MET A 82 8.67 -17.53 28.77
N ALA A 83 8.30 -17.01 27.58
CA ALA A 83 9.27 -16.60 26.58
C ALA A 83 10.12 -15.40 27.02
N ILE A 84 9.51 -14.46 27.73
CA ILE A 84 10.16 -13.28 28.27
C ILE A 84 11.11 -13.71 29.40
N ASP A 85 10.63 -14.56 30.31
CA ASP A 85 11.39 -15.09 31.44
C ASP A 85 12.67 -15.83 30.98
N GLN A 86 12.54 -16.73 30.00
CA GLN A 86 13.68 -17.45 29.42
C GLN A 86 14.71 -16.55 28.73
N ARG A 87 14.29 -15.43 28.15
CA ARG A 87 15.19 -14.53 27.42
C ARG A 87 15.92 -13.55 28.31
N LEU A 88 15.34 -13.20 29.44
CA LEU A 88 15.95 -12.26 30.36
C LEU A 88 16.91 -12.97 31.35
N ASP A 89 16.98 -14.31 31.33
CA ASP A 89 17.81 -15.16 32.22
C ASP A 89 17.71 -14.72 33.70
N LEU A 90 16.50 -14.33 34.09
CA LEU A 90 16.30 -13.72 35.39
C LEU A 90 16.12 -14.81 36.44
N GLN A 91 16.97 -14.80 37.46
CA GLN A 91 16.70 -15.57 38.67
C GLN A 91 15.33 -15.17 39.27
N GLU A 92 14.69 -16.13 39.97
CA GLU A 92 13.31 -16.11 40.54
C GLU A 92 12.81 -14.79 41.18
N SER A 93 13.68 -13.84 41.48
CA SER A 93 13.36 -12.53 42.04
C SER A 93 12.81 -11.45 41.09
N SER A 94 12.71 -11.68 39.77
CA SER A 94 12.36 -10.60 38.80
C SER A 94 10.95 -10.66 38.21
N PHE A 95 10.07 -11.56 38.66
CA PHE A 95 8.74 -11.71 38.07
C PHE A 95 7.92 -10.40 38.10
N ALA A 96 8.23 -9.50 39.04
CA ALA A 96 7.71 -8.14 39.11
C ALA A 96 8.15 -7.26 37.91
N GLU A 97 9.38 -7.43 37.44
CA GLU A 97 10.00 -6.71 36.33
C GLU A 97 9.46 -7.22 34.98
N ALA A 98 9.30 -8.54 34.82
CA ALA A 98 8.59 -9.12 33.67
C ALA A 98 7.12 -8.67 33.62
N ARG A 99 6.44 -8.59 34.78
CA ARG A 99 5.09 -8.05 34.89
C ARG A 99 5.04 -6.56 34.55
N GLU A 100 6.05 -5.78 34.94
CA GLU A 100 6.17 -4.37 34.58
C GLU A 100 6.41 -4.18 33.08
N ILE A 101 7.23 -5.03 32.45
CA ILE A 101 7.43 -5.07 31.00
C ILE A 101 6.12 -5.39 30.28
N VAL A 102 5.34 -6.37 30.75
CA VAL A 102 4.05 -6.69 30.13
C VAL A 102 3.00 -5.59 30.38
N ILE A 103 2.98 -4.96 31.56
CA ILE A 103 2.13 -3.79 31.80
C ILE A 103 2.55 -2.62 30.91
N SER A 104 3.84 -2.43 30.68
CA SER A 104 4.38 -1.41 29.78
C SER A 104 4.09 -1.72 28.32
N LEU A 105 4.16 -3.00 27.91
CA LEU A 105 3.73 -3.46 26.60
C LEU A 105 2.22 -3.31 26.40
N LYS A 106 1.38 -3.57 27.43
CA LYS A 106 -0.07 -3.30 27.36
C LYS A 106 -0.42 -1.82 27.41
N LYS A 107 0.36 -1.00 28.11
CA LYS A 107 0.24 0.46 28.06
C LYS A 107 0.69 0.97 26.69
N PHE A 108 1.74 0.39 26.11
CA PHE A 108 2.18 0.64 24.74
C PHE A 108 1.14 0.16 23.73
N GLU A 109 0.45 -0.95 24.00
CA GLU A 109 -0.63 -1.48 23.16
C GLU A 109 -1.88 -0.59 23.22
N LYS A 110 -2.22 -0.06 24.40
CA LYS A 110 -3.27 0.95 24.56
C LYS A 110 -2.87 2.34 24.06
N PHE A 111 -1.57 2.64 24.05
CA PHE A 111 -0.99 3.83 23.43
C PHE A 111 -0.98 3.68 21.90
N ARG A 112 -0.74 2.46 21.39
CA ARG A 112 -0.89 2.03 19.99
C ARG A 112 -2.34 2.10 19.53
N ASP A 113 -3.30 1.67 20.36
CA ASP A 113 -4.73 1.88 20.10
C ASP A 113 -5.12 3.38 20.09
N GLY A 114 -4.26 4.27 20.61
CA GLY A 114 -4.39 5.73 20.57
C GLY A 114 -3.67 6.41 19.40
N PHE A 115 -2.76 5.70 18.71
CA PHE A 115 -2.17 6.13 17.45
C PHE A 115 -2.82 5.33 16.30
N GLY A 116 -3.96 5.85 15.83
CA GLY A 116 -4.46 5.71 14.47
C GLY A 116 -5.18 4.42 14.07
N ALA A 117 -6.52 4.43 14.08
CA ALA A 117 -7.37 3.46 13.37
C ALA A 117 -7.23 3.53 11.82
N ASN A 118 -6.31 4.33 11.30
CA ASN A 118 -6.20 4.69 9.88
C ASN A 118 -4.97 4.02 9.27
N SER A 119 -5.14 3.44 8.09
CA SER A 119 -4.03 2.77 7.43
C SER A 119 -2.93 3.77 7.02
N PRO A 120 -1.66 3.34 6.96
CA PRO A 120 -0.57 4.10 6.35
C PRO A 120 -0.94 4.77 5.03
N LEU A 121 -1.66 4.03 4.18
CA LEU A 121 -2.14 4.51 2.91
C LEU A 121 -3.13 5.68 3.05
N GLN A 122 -4.07 5.61 4.00
CA GLN A 122 -5.01 6.70 4.24
C GLN A 122 -4.28 7.96 4.68
N ARG A 123 -3.31 7.84 5.59
CA ARG A 123 -2.54 8.99 6.10
C ARG A 123 -1.77 9.69 4.99
N ILE A 124 -1.14 8.93 4.10
CA ILE A 124 -0.41 9.45 2.94
C ILE A 124 -1.39 10.09 1.93
N LEU A 125 -2.42 9.36 1.50
CA LEU A 125 -3.38 9.86 0.51
C LEU A 125 -4.18 11.06 1.02
N GLY A 126 -4.58 11.03 2.29
CA GLY A 126 -5.25 12.14 2.95
C GLY A 126 -4.39 13.38 2.98
N THR A 127 -3.09 13.24 3.25
CA THR A 127 -2.13 14.36 3.16
C THR A 127 -2.01 14.90 1.74
N VAL A 128 -2.03 14.04 0.71
CA VAL A 128 -2.03 14.48 -0.69
C VAL A 128 -3.31 15.27 -1.03
N VAL A 129 -4.46 14.84 -0.52
CA VAL A 129 -5.73 15.56 -0.69
C VAL A 129 -5.67 16.92 0.00
N GLU A 130 -5.21 16.98 1.25
CA GLU A 130 -5.01 18.22 2.01
C GLU A 130 -4.09 19.19 1.26
N ILE A 131 -2.94 18.72 0.75
CA ILE A 131 -2.04 19.52 -0.09
C ILE A 131 -2.75 20.08 -1.33
N GLY A 132 -3.57 19.26 -1.97
CA GLY A 132 -4.35 19.68 -3.14
C GLY A 132 -5.36 20.78 -2.81
N ILE A 133 -6.02 20.68 -1.65
CA ILE A 133 -6.94 21.69 -1.13
C ILE A 133 -6.17 22.98 -0.83
N ASP A 134 -5.07 22.91 -0.07
CA ASP A 134 -4.20 24.05 0.24
C ASP A 134 -3.76 24.79 -1.03
N PHE A 135 -3.32 24.03 -2.03
CA PHE A 135 -2.88 24.58 -3.30
C PHE A 135 -4.01 25.35 -4.00
N LEU A 136 -5.23 24.78 -4.06
CA LEU A 136 -6.35 25.44 -4.72
C LEU A 136 -6.90 26.64 -3.92
N ILE A 137 -6.77 26.62 -2.59
CA ILE A 137 -7.06 27.78 -1.73
C ILE A 137 -6.05 28.91 -1.99
N ALA A 138 -4.76 28.57 -2.08
CA ALA A 138 -3.69 29.53 -2.34
C ALA A 138 -3.69 30.08 -3.77
N HIS A 139 -4.22 29.30 -4.73
CA HIS A 139 -4.24 29.63 -6.15
C HIS A 139 -5.67 29.58 -6.74
N PRO A 140 -6.60 30.42 -6.27
CA PRO A 140 -8.00 30.38 -6.71
C PRO A 140 -8.17 30.72 -8.20
N GLU A 141 -7.18 31.35 -8.84
CA GLU A 141 -7.14 31.57 -10.29
C GLU A 141 -7.03 30.26 -11.09
N GLN A 142 -6.49 29.20 -10.48
CA GLN A 142 -6.40 27.87 -11.06
C GLN A 142 -7.74 27.14 -11.00
N VAL A 143 -8.71 27.63 -10.22
CA VAL A 143 -10.08 27.12 -10.23
C VAL A 143 -10.80 27.64 -11.48
N PRO A 144 -11.07 26.77 -12.46
CA PRO A 144 -11.82 27.14 -13.66
C PRO A 144 -13.27 27.52 -13.32
N GLY A 145 -13.83 28.45 -14.08
CA GLY A 145 -15.23 28.88 -13.94
C GLY A 145 -15.43 30.39 -13.93
N GLY A 146 -16.67 30.83 -14.14
CA GLY A 146 -17.07 32.22 -13.99
C GLY A 146 -16.98 32.69 -12.53
N SER A 147 -17.13 34.00 -12.30
CA SER A 147 -16.89 34.58 -10.97
C SER A 147 -17.75 33.97 -9.84
N SER A 148 -18.98 33.50 -10.13
CA SER A 148 -19.85 32.87 -9.12
C SER A 148 -19.47 31.41 -8.86
N ALA A 149 -19.29 30.59 -9.90
CA ALA A 149 -18.87 29.19 -9.74
C ALA A 149 -17.52 29.07 -9.03
N ARG A 150 -16.54 29.93 -9.42
CA ARG A 150 -15.25 30.01 -8.74
C ARG A 150 -15.42 30.34 -7.26
N LYS A 151 -16.26 31.32 -6.91
CA LYS A 151 -16.50 31.67 -5.50
C LYS A 151 -17.13 30.52 -4.70
N VAL A 152 -18.06 29.78 -5.29
CA VAL A 152 -18.68 28.60 -4.64
C VAL A 152 -17.62 27.52 -4.40
N ILE A 153 -16.81 27.20 -5.41
CA ILE A 153 -15.75 26.18 -5.28
C ILE A 153 -14.69 26.63 -4.27
N SER A 154 -14.26 27.90 -4.31
CA SER A 154 -13.33 28.44 -3.32
C SER A 154 -13.89 28.41 -1.90
N ALA A 155 -15.18 28.69 -1.72
CA ALA A 155 -15.85 28.56 -0.43
C ALA A 155 -15.92 27.09 0.02
N PHE A 156 -16.12 26.15 -0.91
CA PHE A 156 -16.06 24.73 -0.60
C PHE A 156 -14.69 24.28 -0.13
N LEU A 157 -13.66 24.63 -0.90
CA LEU A 157 -12.28 24.28 -0.56
C LEU A 157 -11.88 24.89 0.78
N ALA A 158 -12.23 26.14 1.05
CA ALA A 158 -11.99 26.77 2.34
C ALA A 158 -12.68 26.04 3.50
N ASN A 159 -13.90 25.52 3.29
CA ASN A 159 -14.60 24.72 4.29
C ASN A 159 -14.05 23.28 4.41
N LEU A 160 -13.33 22.77 3.39
CA LEU A 160 -12.65 21.48 3.45
C LEU A 160 -11.31 21.52 4.19
N ASP A 161 -10.73 22.70 4.41
CA ASP A 161 -9.46 22.88 5.13
C ASP A 161 -9.51 22.33 6.57
N ASP A 162 -10.70 22.34 7.18
CA ASP A 162 -10.94 21.79 8.51
C ASP A 162 -11.06 20.25 8.53
N VAL A 163 -11.07 19.57 7.37
CA VAL A 163 -11.24 18.12 7.28
C VAL A 163 -9.89 17.41 7.40
N GLU A 164 -9.73 16.61 8.45
CA GLU A 164 -8.52 15.81 8.68
C GLU A 164 -8.52 14.54 7.82
N PHE A 165 -8.28 14.66 6.51
CA PHE A 165 -8.29 13.50 5.59
C PHE A 165 -7.24 12.44 5.95
N ALA A 166 -6.07 12.87 6.46
CA ALA A 166 -5.00 11.97 6.84
C ALA A 166 -5.31 11.20 8.14
N GLU A 167 -5.82 11.89 9.16
CA GLU A 167 -5.89 11.39 10.54
C GLU A 167 -7.31 11.15 11.07
N GLY A 168 -8.34 11.65 10.39
CA GLY A 168 -9.73 11.41 10.74
C GLY A 168 -10.16 9.98 10.43
N SER A 169 -11.08 9.41 11.20
CA SER A 169 -11.68 8.13 10.81
C SER A 169 -12.53 8.29 9.54
N LYS A 170 -12.75 7.21 8.78
CA LYS A 170 -13.56 7.27 7.55
C LYS A 170 -14.96 7.90 7.75
N SER A 171 -15.56 7.68 8.91
CA SER A 171 -16.89 8.24 9.23
C SER A 171 -16.82 9.71 9.65
N GLU A 172 -15.75 10.14 10.33
CA GLU A 172 -15.47 11.55 10.62
C GLU A 172 -15.24 12.32 9.32
N ILE A 173 -14.32 11.85 8.46
CA ILE A 173 -14.03 12.47 7.15
C ILE A 173 -15.31 12.64 6.33
N ALA A 174 -16.16 11.60 6.22
CA ALA A 174 -17.41 11.70 5.48
C ALA A 174 -18.41 12.69 6.10
N GLY A 175 -18.45 12.76 7.44
CA GLY A 175 -19.26 13.72 8.18
C GLY A 175 -18.78 15.15 7.95
N ASP A 176 -17.47 15.39 8.03
CA ASP A 176 -16.89 16.72 7.92
C ASP A 176 -16.96 17.25 6.49
N ILE A 177 -16.79 16.40 5.46
CA ILE A 177 -17.04 16.76 4.05
C ILE A 177 -18.51 17.17 3.85
N LEU A 178 -19.45 16.44 4.45
CA LEU A 178 -20.87 16.78 4.36
C LEU A 178 -21.16 18.13 5.03
N VAL A 179 -20.59 18.37 6.22
CA VAL A 179 -20.71 19.66 6.92
C VAL A 179 -20.10 20.77 6.09
N ALA A 180 -18.91 20.58 5.51
CA ALA A 180 -18.26 21.55 4.63
C ALA A 180 -19.12 21.87 3.40
N ALA A 181 -19.71 20.86 2.76
CA ALA A 181 -20.60 21.03 1.63
C ALA A 181 -21.87 21.81 1.99
N LEU A 182 -22.49 21.48 3.13
CA LEU A 182 -23.67 22.18 3.63
C LEU A 182 -23.36 23.63 4.02
N ARG A 183 -22.22 23.88 4.68
CA ARG A 183 -21.75 25.23 5.04
C ARG A 183 -21.58 26.06 3.79
N THR A 184 -20.87 25.51 2.80
CA THR A 184 -20.68 26.15 1.50
C THR A 184 -21.99 26.46 0.82
N LEU A 185 -22.92 25.50 0.77
CA LEU A 185 -24.22 25.67 0.14
C LEU A 185 -25.03 26.77 0.84
N GLY A 186 -24.96 26.83 2.17
CA GLY A 186 -25.65 27.86 2.95
C GLY A 186 -25.04 29.25 2.78
N GLU A 187 -23.72 29.36 2.83
CA GLU A 187 -22.97 30.62 2.72
C GLU A 187 -22.95 31.17 1.28
N SER A 188 -22.92 30.26 0.30
CA SER A 188 -22.86 30.60 -1.12
C SER A 188 -24.23 30.65 -1.78
N ALA A 189 -25.33 30.50 -1.04
CA ALA A 189 -26.68 30.59 -1.61
C ALA A 189 -26.91 31.87 -2.46
N PRO A 190 -26.38 33.06 -2.10
CA PRO A 190 -26.49 34.26 -2.93
C PRO A 190 -25.70 34.22 -4.24
N LEU A 191 -24.77 33.28 -4.38
CA LEU A 191 -24.01 33.06 -5.60
C LEU A 191 -24.69 32.07 -6.55
N ILE A 192 -25.65 31.31 -6.03
CA ILE A 192 -26.42 30.29 -6.75
C ILE A 192 -27.66 30.91 -7.40
N ASP A 193 -28.37 31.78 -6.68
CA ASP A 193 -29.60 32.42 -7.16
C ASP A 193 -29.75 33.83 -6.55
N ASP A 194 -30.35 34.76 -7.29
CA ASP A 194 -30.64 36.13 -6.83
C ASP A 194 -31.94 36.22 -5.99
N ASP A 195 -32.78 35.18 -5.97
CA ASP A 195 -34.01 35.14 -5.19
C ASP A 195 -33.73 34.95 -3.69
N LYS A 196 -33.93 36.03 -2.93
CA LYS A 196 -33.79 36.06 -1.46
C LYS A 196 -34.60 34.99 -0.73
N ARG A 197 -35.72 34.55 -1.29
CA ARG A 197 -36.55 33.47 -0.72
C ARG A 197 -35.83 32.13 -0.86
N LEU A 198 -35.31 31.83 -2.04
CA LEU A 198 -34.56 30.61 -2.29
C LEU A 198 -33.27 30.59 -1.46
N GLN A 199 -32.56 31.73 -1.39
CA GLN A 199 -31.39 31.88 -0.52
C GLN A 199 -31.71 31.59 0.95
N SER A 200 -32.82 32.12 1.46
CA SER A 200 -33.25 31.91 2.86
C SER A 200 -33.63 30.44 3.12
N ILE A 201 -34.25 29.77 2.14
CA ILE A 201 -34.62 28.35 2.23
C ILE A 201 -33.36 27.47 2.22
N ILE A 202 -32.46 27.68 1.24
CA ILE A 202 -31.21 26.91 1.12
C ILE A 202 -30.36 27.10 2.38
N GLY A 203 -30.14 28.36 2.79
CA GLY A 203 -29.38 28.67 4.00
C GLY A 203 -30.01 28.08 5.27
N GLY A 204 -31.34 28.15 5.40
CA GLY A 204 -32.07 27.58 6.53
C GLY A 204 -31.98 26.05 6.61
N ILE A 205 -32.14 25.36 5.46
CA ILE A 205 -32.03 23.89 5.38
C ILE A 205 -30.60 23.43 5.66
N SER A 206 -29.61 24.05 5.02
CA SER A 206 -28.19 23.72 5.24
C SER A 206 -27.82 23.89 6.71
N LYS A 207 -28.22 25.00 7.34
CA LYS A 207 -27.96 25.25 8.75
C LYS A 207 -28.59 24.21 9.66
N ALA A 208 -29.87 23.88 9.45
CA ALA A 208 -30.55 22.85 10.23
C ALA A 208 -29.86 21.48 10.11
N LEU A 209 -29.44 21.11 8.89
CA LEU A 209 -28.70 19.87 8.66
C LEU A 209 -27.32 19.86 9.33
N ILE A 210 -26.61 20.99 9.33
CA ILE A 210 -25.32 21.12 10.06
C ILE A 210 -25.55 20.96 11.56
N GLU A 211 -26.53 21.68 12.13
CA GLU A 211 -26.87 21.59 13.56
C GLU A 211 -27.28 20.17 13.96
N ASP A 212 -28.01 19.46 13.10
CA ASP A 212 -28.34 18.05 13.29
C ASP A 212 -27.06 17.19 13.27
N VAL A 213 -26.18 17.34 12.27
CA VAL A 213 -24.92 16.56 12.20
C VAL A 213 -24.01 16.83 13.40
N GLU A 214 -23.88 18.09 13.84
CA GLU A 214 -23.05 18.52 14.96
C GLU A 214 -23.63 18.07 16.31
N SER A 215 -24.94 18.20 16.53
CA SER A 215 -25.61 17.80 17.79
C SER A 215 -25.56 16.29 18.05
N ILE A 216 -25.39 15.48 16.99
CA ILE A 216 -25.34 14.02 17.06
C ILE A 216 -23.94 13.51 17.50
N THR A 217 -22.95 14.38 17.74
CA THR A 217 -21.61 14.03 18.28
C THR A 217 -21.60 13.59 19.75
N SER A 218 -22.69 13.76 20.51
CA SER A 218 -22.77 13.31 21.91
C SER A 218 -23.07 11.80 22.05
N GLN A 219 -22.00 11.01 22.20
CA GLN A 219 -21.77 9.62 22.69
C GLN A 219 -22.84 8.47 22.62
N GLY A 220 -24.14 8.66 22.36
CA GLY A 220 -25.16 7.61 22.57
C GLY A 220 -25.60 6.77 21.35
N LEU A 221 -25.40 7.23 20.11
CA LEU A 221 -26.10 6.67 18.92
C LEU A 221 -25.19 6.34 17.71
N ARG A 222 -23.91 6.01 17.95
CA ARG A 222 -22.88 5.86 16.89
C ARG A 222 -23.19 4.85 15.76
N LEU A 223 -23.79 3.69 16.04
CA LEU A 223 -23.96 2.63 15.01
C LEU A 223 -25.07 2.92 13.98
N LYS A 224 -26.18 3.56 14.35
CA LYS A 224 -27.21 3.98 13.38
C LYS A 224 -26.84 5.27 12.63
N ARG A 225 -25.85 5.99 13.16
CA ARG A 225 -25.33 7.27 12.67
C ARG A 225 -24.41 7.07 11.48
N GLU A 226 -23.51 6.10 11.55
CA GLU A 226 -22.60 5.77 10.44
C GLU A 226 -23.39 5.44 9.17
N ASP A 227 -24.42 4.59 9.27
CA ASP A 227 -25.25 4.23 8.11
C ASP A 227 -26.00 5.43 7.50
N LEU A 228 -26.51 6.35 8.33
CA LEU A 228 -27.25 7.51 7.85
C LEU A 228 -26.32 8.53 7.17
N VAL A 229 -25.21 8.89 7.82
CA VAL A 229 -24.21 9.82 7.27
C VAL A 229 -23.63 9.24 5.98
N ARG A 230 -23.30 7.96 5.97
CA ARG A 230 -22.74 7.26 4.81
C ARG A 230 -23.72 7.23 3.64
N ARG A 231 -25.01 7.02 3.89
CA ARG A 231 -26.06 7.09 2.86
C ARG A 231 -26.24 8.51 2.32
N ILE A 232 -26.32 9.51 3.20
CA ILE A 232 -26.47 10.91 2.79
C ILE A 232 -25.24 11.36 1.99
N ALA A 233 -24.02 11.11 2.50
CA ALA A 233 -22.78 11.42 1.80
C ALA A 233 -22.68 10.67 0.46
N SER A 234 -23.08 9.39 0.40
CA SER A 234 -23.10 8.63 -0.86
C SER A 234 -24.08 9.21 -1.86
N SER A 235 -25.26 9.66 -1.42
CA SER A 235 -26.28 10.28 -2.27
C SER A 235 -25.86 11.67 -2.74
N VAL A 236 -25.27 12.48 -1.86
CA VAL A 236 -24.74 13.81 -2.20
C VAL A 236 -23.57 13.69 -3.17
N LEU A 237 -22.63 12.77 -2.93
CA LEU A 237 -21.50 12.53 -3.81
C LEU A 237 -21.97 12.06 -5.20
N LYS A 238 -22.88 11.08 -5.28
CA LYS A 238 -23.46 10.66 -6.57
C LYS A 238 -24.19 11.79 -7.28
N GLY A 239 -25.03 12.53 -6.56
CA GLY A 239 -25.81 13.63 -7.12
C GLY A 239 -24.90 14.74 -7.64
N GLY A 240 -23.90 15.14 -6.86
CA GLY A 240 -22.91 16.14 -7.24
C GLY A 240 -22.04 15.70 -8.41
N LEU A 241 -21.52 14.47 -8.39
CA LEU A 241 -20.76 13.91 -9.50
C LEU A 241 -21.61 13.86 -10.78
N THR A 242 -22.86 13.37 -10.68
CA THR A 242 -23.79 13.27 -11.83
C THR A 242 -24.06 14.65 -12.42
N ALA A 243 -24.46 15.62 -11.59
CA ALA A 243 -24.73 16.99 -12.02
C ALA A 243 -23.50 17.65 -12.65
N PHE A 244 -22.31 17.42 -12.09
CA PHE A 244 -21.07 17.94 -12.66
C PHE A 244 -20.74 17.28 -14.01
N THR A 245 -20.92 15.97 -14.16
CA THR A 245 -20.67 15.28 -15.45
C THR A 245 -21.69 15.64 -16.52
N ASP A 246 -22.97 15.80 -16.15
CA ASP A 246 -24.05 16.09 -17.10
C ASP A 246 -23.92 17.52 -17.66
N ASP A 247 -23.47 18.47 -16.84
CA ASP A 247 -23.36 19.89 -17.21
C ASP A 247 -21.94 20.45 -17.05
N ILE A 248 -20.92 19.66 -17.41
CA ILE A 248 -19.50 20.05 -17.20
C ILE A 248 -19.09 21.37 -17.88
N THR A 249 -19.83 21.80 -18.92
CA THR A 249 -19.68 23.10 -19.59
C THR A 249 -19.94 24.28 -18.67
N LEU A 250 -20.78 24.12 -17.66
CA LEU A 250 -21.10 25.17 -16.70
C LEU A 250 -19.95 25.44 -15.73
N PHE A 251 -19.12 24.43 -15.50
CA PHE A 251 -18.03 24.48 -14.53
C PHE A 251 -16.66 24.69 -15.20
N LEU A 252 -16.46 24.16 -16.40
CA LEU A 252 -15.17 24.15 -17.09
C LEU A 252 -15.29 24.76 -18.50
N PRO A 253 -14.32 25.62 -18.92
CA PRO A 253 -14.32 26.20 -20.27
C PRO A 253 -14.28 25.11 -21.35
N ASP A 254 -14.95 25.39 -22.47
CA ASP A 254 -15.27 24.37 -23.48
C ASP A 254 -14.05 23.63 -24.05
N GLU A 255 -12.87 24.27 -24.09
CA GLU A 255 -11.66 23.75 -24.74
C GLU A 255 -10.44 23.57 -23.81
N SER A 256 -10.65 23.52 -22.49
CA SER A 256 -9.50 23.31 -21.58
C SER A 256 -9.10 21.82 -21.51
N LYS A 257 -7.79 21.54 -21.51
CA LYS A 257 -7.27 20.19 -21.16
C LYS A 257 -7.78 19.72 -19.79
N ALA A 258 -7.99 20.67 -18.88
CA ALA A 258 -8.62 20.44 -17.59
C ALA A 258 -10.03 19.88 -17.70
N ARG A 259 -10.84 20.35 -18.67
CA ARG A 259 -12.19 19.82 -18.92
C ARG A 259 -12.16 18.35 -19.31
N THR A 260 -11.31 17.96 -20.26
CA THR A 260 -11.19 16.56 -20.67
C THR A 260 -10.77 15.67 -19.50
N LEU A 261 -9.73 16.09 -18.76
CA LEU A 261 -9.21 15.38 -17.59
C LEU A 261 -10.26 15.21 -16.49
N VAL A 262 -10.95 16.28 -16.11
CA VAL A 262 -11.95 16.24 -15.04
C VAL A 262 -13.17 15.45 -15.53
N SER A 263 -13.59 15.60 -16.78
CA SER A 263 -14.73 14.87 -17.35
C SER A 263 -14.51 13.37 -17.35
N SER A 264 -13.37 12.90 -17.86
CA SER A 264 -13.02 11.49 -17.87
C SER A 264 -12.86 10.93 -16.46
N THR A 265 -12.24 11.69 -15.56
CA THR A 265 -12.05 11.28 -14.16
C THR A 265 -13.38 11.10 -13.45
N LEU A 266 -14.24 12.11 -13.51
CA LEU A 266 -15.54 12.03 -12.87
C LEU A 266 -16.44 10.99 -13.53
N LYS A 267 -16.37 10.83 -14.86
CA LYS A 267 -17.11 9.77 -15.56
C LYS A 267 -16.65 8.38 -15.16
N ASN A 268 -15.34 8.11 -15.15
CA ASN A 268 -14.80 6.82 -14.73
C ASN A 268 -15.15 6.54 -13.26
N VAL A 269 -15.08 7.56 -12.41
CA VAL A 269 -15.50 7.49 -11.00
C VAL A 269 -16.99 7.15 -10.90
N LEU A 270 -17.85 7.87 -11.63
CA LEU A 270 -19.30 7.69 -11.65
C LEU A 270 -19.69 6.29 -12.15
N ASP A 271 -19.05 5.83 -13.23
CA ASP A 271 -19.26 4.50 -13.80
C ASP A 271 -18.83 3.40 -12.82
N GLY A 272 -17.71 3.61 -12.12
CA GLY A 272 -17.23 2.69 -11.09
C GLY A 272 -18.20 2.57 -9.91
N ILE A 273 -18.77 3.67 -9.44
CA ILE A 273 -19.70 3.66 -8.30
C ILE A 273 -21.15 3.36 -8.67
N ARG A 274 -21.43 3.14 -9.96
CA ARG A 274 -22.80 2.93 -10.46
C ARG A 274 -23.39 1.66 -9.86
N GLY A 275 -24.55 1.78 -9.24
CA GLY A 275 -25.24 0.65 -8.59
C GLY A 275 -24.68 0.25 -7.22
N LYS A 276 -23.63 0.91 -6.71
CA LYS A 276 -23.16 0.73 -5.34
C LYS A 276 -24.00 1.57 -4.41
N GLU A 277 -24.74 0.99 -3.46
CA GLU A 277 -25.53 1.77 -2.49
C GLU A 277 -24.62 2.57 -1.53
N ASP A 278 -23.50 1.98 -1.14
CA ASP A 278 -22.58 2.50 -0.13
C ASP A 278 -21.17 2.70 -0.70
N LEU A 279 -20.79 3.97 -0.88
CA LEU A 279 -19.53 4.37 -1.50
C LEU A 279 -18.31 4.27 -0.59
N PHE A 280 -18.53 4.11 0.71
CA PHE A 280 -17.46 4.16 1.69
C PHE A 280 -17.06 2.77 2.17
N THR A 281 -17.54 1.72 1.51
CA THR A 281 -17.04 0.34 1.69
C THR A 281 -15.63 0.23 1.14
N ASN A 282 -14.85 -0.74 1.63
CA ASN A 282 -13.53 -1.02 1.06
C ASN A 282 -13.63 -1.28 -0.45
N GLU A 283 -14.64 -2.04 -0.90
CA GLU A 283 -14.88 -2.33 -2.32
C GLU A 283 -15.21 -1.07 -3.16
N SER A 284 -15.95 -0.10 -2.61
CA SER A 284 -16.29 1.11 -3.37
C SER A 284 -15.17 2.14 -3.37
N LEU A 285 -14.42 2.26 -2.27
CA LEU A 285 -13.18 3.05 -2.22
C LEU A 285 -12.12 2.47 -3.17
N GLU A 286 -12.06 1.15 -3.23
CA GLU A 286 -11.28 0.38 -4.19
C GLU A 286 -11.69 0.81 -5.62
N ILE A 287 -12.95 0.62 -6.03
CA ILE A 287 -13.41 1.03 -7.36
C ILE A 287 -13.13 2.53 -7.65
N LEU A 288 -13.33 3.42 -6.68
CA LEU A 288 -13.01 4.85 -6.81
C LEU A 288 -11.53 5.08 -7.12
N MET A 289 -10.63 4.41 -6.41
CA MET A 289 -9.19 4.49 -6.64
C MET A 289 -8.84 3.97 -8.04
N ARG A 290 -9.37 2.83 -8.45
CA ARG A 290 -9.18 2.29 -9.81
C ARG A 290 -9.62 3.27 -10.88
N SER A 291 -10.80 3.87 -10.70
CA SER A 291 -11.34 4.86 -11.63
C SER A 291 -10.48 6.12 -11.69
N ALA A 292 -9.96 6.58 -10.56
CA ALA A 292 -9.03 7.70 -10.49
C ALA A 292 -7.69 7.40 -11.17
N LEU A 293 -7.10 6.22 -10.91
CA LEU A 293 -5.86 5.78 -11.56
C LEU A 293 -6.05 5.60 -13.08
N SER A 294 -7.17 5.01 -13.51
CA SER A 294 -7.50 4.85 -14.94
C SER A 294 -7.65 6.21 -15.61
N ALA A 295 -8.34 7.15 -14.97
CA ALA A 295 -8.49 8.49 -15.51
C ALA A 295 -7.17 9.25 -15.55
N MET A 296 -6.33 9.12 -14.51
CA MET A 296 -4.97 9.66 -14.52
C MET A 296 -4.15 9.09 -15.68
N HIS A 297 -4.22 7.79 -15.92
CA HIS A 297 -3.58 7.13 -17.06
C HIS A 297 -4.08 7.69 -18.41
N GLU A 298 -5.39 7.80 -18.58
CA GLU A 298 -6.03 8.31 -19.81
C GLU A 298 -5.70 9.78 -20.08
N ASN A 299 -5.34 10.54 -19.04
CA ASN A 299 -5.22 12.00 -19.11
C ASN A 299 -3.87 12.53 -18.63
N VAL A 300 -2.85 11.68 -18.52
CA VAL A 300 -1.53 12.11 -18.00
C VAL A 300 -0.91 13.23 -18.84
N ALA A 301 -1.21 13.29 -20.13
CA ALA A 301 -0.76 14.36 -21.01
C ALA A 301 -1.35 15.74 -20.68
N ALA A 302 -2.47 15.77 -19.94
CA ALA A 302 -3.02 16.99 -19.35
C ALA A 302 -2.37 17.33 -18.01
N LEU A 303 -1.90 16.32 -17.25
CA LEU A 303 -1.26 16.50 -15.94
C LEU A 303 0.17 17.01 -16.03
N THR A 304 0.92 16.60 -17.05
CA THR A 304 2.31 17.00 -17.22
C THR A 304 2.67 17.12 -18.69
N GLY A 305 3.53 18.08 -19.04
CA GLY A 305 4.15 18.17 -20.37
C GLY A 305 5.36 17.27 -20.55
N ASN A 306 5.82 16.60 -19.48
CA ASN A 306 6.99 15.74 -19.51
C ASN A 306 6.63 14.34 -20.05
N VAL A 307 7.12 14.02 -21.25
CA VAL A 307 6.84 12.75 -21.94
C VAL A 307 7.28 11.52 -21.12
N ALA A 308 8.42 11.59 -20.43
CA ALA A 308 8.90 10.49 -19.59
C ALA A 308 7.93 10.21 -18.44
N LEU A 309 7.50 11.26 -17.72
CA LEU A 309 6.53 11.09 -16.63
C LEU A 309 5.17 10.58 -17.13
N GLN A 310 4.73 11.04 -18.32
CA GLN A 310 3.53 10.50 -18.96
C GLN A 310 3.65 9.00 -19.20
N GLN A 311 4.74 8.56 -19.85
CA GLN A 311 4.98 7.16 -20.15
C GLN A 311 5.13 6.31 -18.88
N PHE A 312 5.81 6.83 -17.86
CA PHE A 312 5.96 6.17 -16.57
C PHE A 312 4.59 5.85 -15.96
N VAL A 313 3.77 6.88 -15.76
CA VAL A 313 2.43 6.73 -15.17
C VAL A 313 1.57 5.83 -16.03
N GLN A 314 1.61 6.01 -17.36
CA GLN A 314 0.80 5.20 -18.27
C GLN A 314 1.14 3.71 -18.18
N LYS A 315 2.42 3.36 -18.37
CA LYS A 315 2.87 1.97 -18.35
C LYS A 315 2.72 1.36 -16.95
N THR A 316 3.00 2.11 -15.90
CA THR A 316 2.83 1.66 -14.49
C THR A 316 1.38 1.36 -14.16
N VAL A 317 0.46 2.30 -14.42
CA VAL A 317 -0.98 2.07 -14.17
C VAL A 317 -1.48 0.92 -15.04
N ASN A 318 -1.07 0.82 -16.30
CA ASN A 318 -1.47 -0.29 -17.18
C ASN A 318 -0.94 -1.64 -16.68
N ALA A 319 0.32 -1.73 -16.24
CA ALA A 319 0.90 -2.95 -15.69
C ALA A 319 0.12 -3.44 -14.45
N LEU A 320 -0.30 -2.51 -13.61
CA LEU A 320 -1.01 -2.79 -12.36
C LEU A 320 -2.51 -3.03 -12.55
N THR A 321 -3.12 -2.45 -13.58
CA THR A 321 -4.57 -2.52 -13.83
C THR A 321 -4.96 -3.41 -15.00
N ASN A 322 -4.02 -3.97 -15.77
CA ASN A 322 -4.36 -4.95 -16.80
C ASN A 322 -4.88 -6.27 -16.20
N ALA A 323 -5.40 -7.16 -17.04
CA ALA A 323 -6.02 -8.42 -16.59
C ALA A 323 -5.09 -9.31 -15.72
N GLN A 324 -3.77 -9.22 -15.92
CA GLN A 324 -2.78 -9.95 -15.14
C GLN A 324 -2.52 -9.26 -13.79
N GLY A 325 -2.26 -7.94 -13.81
CA GLY A 325 -2.05 -7.11 -12.62
C GLY A 325 -3.25 -7.18 -11.67
N LYS A 326 -4.48 -7.15 -12.20
CA LYS A 326 -5.72 -7.32 -11.41
C LYS A 326 -5.78 -8.62 -10.62
N LYS A 327 -5.17 -9.70 -11.12
CA LYS A 327 -5.16 -10.99 -10.41
C LYS A 327 -4.14 -11.00 -9.28
N LEU A 328 -3.05 -10.27 -9.45
CA LEU A 328 -1.89 -10.31 -8.54
C LEU A 328 -1.95 -9.27 -7.45
N PHE A 329 -2.27 -8.04 -7.80
CA PHE A 329 -2.19 -6.91 -6.90
C PHE A 329 -3.58 -6.52 -6.43
N SER A 330 -3.74 -6.46 -5.10
CA SER A 330 -4.85 -5.71 -4.52
C SER A 330 -4.67 -4.24 -4.84
N GLU A 331 -5.72 -3.44 -4.80
CA GLU A 331 -5.62 -2.02 -5.18
C GLU A 331 -4.82 -1.17 -4.19
N ASN A 332 -4.84 -1.55 -2.92
CA ASN A 332 -3.94 -0.99 -1.92
C ASN A 332 -2.47 -1.28 -2.29
N THR A 333 -2.20 -2.50 -2.77
CA THR A 333 -0.87 -2.89 -3.26
C THR A 333 -0.50 -2.12 -4.52
N VAL A 334 -1.43 -1.94 -5.46
CA VAL A 334 -1.22 -1.12 -6.67
C VAL A 334 -0.79 0.29 -6.29
N SER A 335 -1.55 0.97 -5.44
CA SER A 335 -1.26 2.35 -5.05
C SER A 335 0.09 2.47 -4.33
N ALA A 336 0.38 1.54 -3.42
CA ALA A 336 1.66 1.50 -2.70
C ALA A 336 2.84 1.22 -3.65
N ILE A 337 2.66 0.36 -4.64
CA ILE A 337 3.66 0.10 -5.69
C ILE A 337 3.87 1.36 -6.56
N VAL A 338 2.80 2.04 -7.00
CA VAL A 338 2.92 3.29 -7.77
C VAL A 338 3.70 4.31 -6.97
N LEU A 339 3.39 4.48 -5.69
CA LEU A 339 4.07 5.41 -4.81
C LEU A 339 5.56 5.06 -4.66
N ALA A 340 5.88 3.80 -4.35
CA ALA A 340 7.27 3.34 -4.26
C ALA A 340 8.04 3.56 -5.58
N GLY A 341 7.36 3.39 -6.72
CA GLY A 341 7.92 3.67 -8.04
C GLY A 341 8.19 5.17 -8.25
N LEU A 342 7.25 6.03 -7.85
CA LEU A 342 7.43 7.49 -7.91
C LEU A 342 8.53 7.99 -6.97
N GLU A 343 8.64 7.43 -5.76
CA GLU A 343 9.71 7.74 -4.81
C GLU A 343 11.07 7.33 -5.36
N THR A 344 11.18 6.11 -5.90
CA THR A 344 12.42 5.65 -6.55
C THR A 344 12.74 6.54 -7.76
N LEU A 345 11.75 6.89 -8.57
CA LEU A 345 11.92 7.79 -9.71
C LEU A 345 12.41 9.16 -9.26
N ARG A 346 11.89 9.71 -8.15
CA ARG A 346 12.35 10.99 -7.58
C ARG A 346 13.82 10.90 -7.19
N ASP A 347 14.21 9.85 -6.49
CA ASP A 347 15.54 9.72 -5.90
C ASP A 347 16.60 9.30 -6.95
N HIS A 348 16.15 8.69 -8.05
CA HIS A 348 17.01 8.14 -9.12
C HIS A 348 16.63 8.61 -10.53
N ALA A 349 16.01 9.79 -10.66
CA ALA A 349 15.53 10.32 -11.95
C ALA A 349 16.63 10.33 -13.02
N GLY A 350 17.88 10.63 -12.63
CA GLY A 350 19.02 10.70 -13.54
C GLY A 350 19.49 9.37 -14.11
N SER A 351 19.18 8.22 -13.48
CA SER A 351 19.49 6.89 -14.02
C SER A 351 18.28 6.19 -14.64
N LEU A 352 17.07 6.54 -14.19
CA LEU A 352 15.83 5.89 -14.61
C LEU A 352 15.14 6.57 -15.80
N ILE A 353 15.44 7.84 -16.05
CA ILE A 353 14.94 8.58 -17.21
C ILE A 353 16.08 8.74 -18.19
N ASP A 354 16.03 7.99 -19.29
CA ASP A 354 16.86 8.26 -20.45
C ASP A 354 16.30 9.52 -21.16
N PRO A 355 17.01 10.66 -21.15
CA PRO A 355 16.54 11.88 -21.80
C PRO A 355 16.45 11.75 -23.32
N ASP A 356 17.23 10.84 -23.92
CA ASP A 356 17.26 10.61 -25.36
C ASP A 356 16.18 9.60 -25.80
N ASN A 357 15.77 8.71 -24.89
CA ASN A 357 14.70 7.71 -25.11
C ASN A 357 13.69 7.71 -23.94
N PRO A 358 12.92 8.80 -23.72
CA PRO A 358 11.99 8.92 -22.59
C PRO A 358 10.88 7.86 -22.58
N GLU A 359 10.69 7.11 -23.66
CA GLU A 359 9.80 5.95 -23.75
C GLU A 359 10.34 4.69 -23.06
N LYS A 360 11.66 4.60 -22.84
CA LYS A 360 12.32 3.53 -22.10
C LYS A 360 12.15 3.77 -20.61
N GLN A 361 10.99 3.38 -20.10
CA GLN A 361 10.60 3.54 -18.70
C GLN A 361 10.99 2.29 -17.91
N LEU A 362 12.26 2.24 -17.51
CA LEU A 362 12.87 1.10 -16.84
C LEU A 362 12.05 0.61 -15.63
N LEU A 363 11.49 1.53 -14.84
CA LEU A 363 10.63 1.15 -13.71
C LEU A 363 9.29 0.52 -14.13
N ALA A 364 8.70 0.95 -15.23
CA ALA A 364 7.43 0.38 -15.68
C ALA A 364 7.62 -0.99 -16.35
N ASP A 365 8.75 -1.16 -17.04
CA ASP A 365 9.17 -2.43 -17.61
C ASP A 365 9.54 -3.41 -16.48
N ALA A 366 10.20 -2.92 -15.42
CA ALA A 366 10.43 -3.65 -14.17
C ALA A 366 9.14 -4.11 -13.49
N LEU A 367 8.12 -3.25 -13.41
CA LEU A 367 6.81 -3.64 -12.87
C LEU A 367 6.14 -4.74 -13.68
N SER A 368 6.24 -4.64 -15.00
CA SER A 368 5.70 -5.66 -15.89
C SER A 368 6.45 -6.99 -15.69
N ALA A 369 7.78 -6.96 -15.61
CA ALA A 369 8.62 -8.12 -15.31
C ALA A 369 8.31 -8.72 -13.93
N MET A 370 8.13 -7.88 -12.90
CA MET A 370 7.74 -8.31 -11.55
C MET A 370 6.36 -8.97 -11.56
N ALA A 371 5.36 -8.32 -12.17
CA ALA A 371 4.02 -8.88 -12.30
C ALA A 371 4.03 -10.23 -13.02
N GLN A 372 4.84 -10.37 -14.08
CA GLN A 372 4.96 -11.62 -14.82
C GLN A 372 5.70 -12.71 -14.02
N GLY A 373 6.77 -12.35 -13.31
CA GLY A 373 7.49 -13.27 -12.44
C GLY A 373 6.62 -13.77 -11.28
N LEU A 374 5.87 -12.88 -10.64
CA LEU A 374 4.92 -13.21 -9.57
C LEU A 374 3.69 -13.99 -10.06
N ALA A 375 3.32 -13.83 -11.33
CA ALA A 375 2.30 -14.66 -11.96
C ALA A 375 2.75 -16.11 -12.21
N GLY A 376 4.04 -16.39 -12.07
CA GLY A 376 4.55 -17.75 -12.15
C GLY A 376 3.82 -18.67 -11.19
N THR A 377 3.43 -19.85 -11.66
CA THR A 377 2.92 -20.91 -10.79
C THR A 377 4.06 -21.44 -9.94
N LEU A 378 3.84 -21.56 -8.63
CA LEU A 378 4.69 -22.38 -7.77
C LEU A 378 4.50 -23.85 -8.19
N ALA A 379 5.55 -24.65 -8.07
CA ALA A 379 5.38 -26.10 -8.09
C ALA A 379 4.37 -26.48 -6.97
N GLY A 380 3.33 -27.24 -7.34
CA GLY A 380 2.23 -27.59 -6.43
C GLY A 380 0.91 -26.83 -6.62
N GLY A 381 0.80 -25.94 -7.62
CA GLY A 381 -0.49 -25.35 -8.04
C GLY A 381 -0.92 -24.09 -7.26
N GLY A 382 -0.12 -23.64 -6.29
CA GLY A 382 -0.23 -22.31 -5.68
C GLY A 382 0.44 -21.23 -6.52
N THR A 383 0.16 -19.96 -6.20
CA THR A 383 0.80 -18.81 -6.84
C THR A 383 1.75 -18.11 -5.85
N VAL A 384 2.77 -17.41 -6.34
CA VAL A 384 3.69 -16.63 -5.48
C VAL A 384 2.93 -15.61 -4.64
N LYS A 385 1.81 -15.10 -5.16
CA LYS A 385 0.89 -14.22 -4.43
C LYS A 385 0.41 -14.85 -3.12
N ASP A 386 0.18 -16.16 -3.08
CA ASP A 386 -0.33 -16.84 -1.88
C ASP A 386 0.72 -16.89 -0.76
N LEU A 387 2.00 -16.64 -1.09
CA LEU A 387 3.11 -16.58 -0.14
C LEU A 387 3.35 -15.16 0.41
N LEU A 388 2.89 -14.12 -0.31
CA LEU A 388 3.22 -12.73 -0.01
C LEU A 388 2.00 -11.97 0.52
N THR A 389 2.16 -11.35 1.68
CA THR A 389 1.22 -10.34 2.16
C THR A 389 1.26 -9.08 1.28
N PRO A 390 0.20 -8.24 1.26
CA PRO A 390 0.22 -6.97 0.55
C PRO A 390 1.43 -6.09 0.88
N THR A 391 1.82 -6.04 2.16
CA THR A 391 3.00 -5.31 2.64
C THR A 391 4.29 -5.87 2.06
N GLN A 392 4.44 -7.20 2.03
CA GLN A 392 5.59 -7.87 1.45
C GLN A 392 5.71 -7.63 -0.06
N VAL A 393 4.58 -7.54 -0.77
CA VAL A 393 4.61 -7.17 -2.21
C VAL A 393 5.10 -5.74 -2.40
N THR A 394 4.68 -4.79 -1.55
CA THR A 394 5.17 -3.40 -1.59
C THR A 394 6.66 -3.32 -1.25
N GLN A 395 7.10 -4.04 -0.22
CA GLN A 395 8.51 -4.12 0.16
C GLN A 395 9.35 -4.70 -0.99
N LEU A 396 8.87 -5.79 -1.59
CA LEU A 396 9.48 -6.41 -2.75
C LEU A 396 9.63 -5.40 -3.90
N ALA A 397 8.55 -4.71 -4.28
CA ALA A 397 8.59 -3.70 -5.32
C ALA A 397 9.64 -2.61 -5.02
N SER A 398 9.69 -2.14 -3.77
CA SER A 398 10.66 -1.13 -3.34
C SER A 398 12.12 -1.61 -3.45
N VAL A 399 12.40 -2.86 -3.05
CA VAL A 399 13.74 -3.46 -3.18
C VAL A 399 14.12 -3.58 -4.66
N LEU A 400 13.22 -4.11 -5.48
CA LEU A 400 13.45 -4.27 -6.91
C LEU A 400 13.68 -2.94 -7.61
N PHE A 401 12.88 -1.93 -7.32
CA PHE A 401 13.03 -0.60 -7.89
C PHE A 401 14.38 0.03 -7.54
N ASN A 402 14.83 -0.09 -6.29
CA ASN A 402 16.13 0.41 -5.89
C ASN A 402 17.28 -0.32 -6.61
N GLU A 403 17.21 -1.64 -6.76
CA GLU A 403 18.24 -2.40 -7.48
C GLU A 403 18.25 -2.07 -8.98
N ILE A 404 17.08 -1.91 -9.59
CA ILE A 404 16.96 -1.52 -11.01
C ILE A 404 17.43 -0.09 -11.22
N ALA A 405 17.19 0.81 -10.29
CA ALA A 405 17.70 2.17 -10.36
C ALA A 405 19.23 2.25 -10.32
N ARG A 406 19.87 1.27 -9.67
CA ARG A 406 21.34 1.14 -9.57
C ARG A 406 21.95 0.39 -10.75
N HIS A 407 21.23 -0.60 -11.29
CA HIS A 407 21.72 -1.55 -12.29
C HIS A 407 20.71 -1.83 -13.41
N PRO A 408 20.20 -0.80 -14.10
CA PRO A 408 19.11 -0.97 -15.05
C PRO A 408 19.50 -1.85 -16.26
N GLU A 409 20.72 -1.69 -16.75
CA GLU A 409 21.25 -2.42 -17.89
C GLU A 409 21.40 -3.92 -17.65
N HIS A 410 21.65 -4.37 -16.42
CA HIS A 410 21.86 -5.78 -16.09
C HIS A 410 20.53 -6.50 -15.83
N LEU A 411 19.55 -5.80 -15.22
CA LEU A 411 18.28 -6.42 -14.81
C LEU A 411 17.22 -6.42 -15.92
N LEU A 412 17.30 -5.50 -16.88
CA LEU A 412 16.29 -5.28 -17.91
C LEU A 412 16.82 -5.47 -19.35
N ALA A 413 18.03 -6.00 -19.53
CA ALA A 413 18.78 -6.02 -20.79
C ALA A 413 18.01 -6.54 -22.05
N ASP A 414 18.33 -5.90 -23.18
CA ASP A 414 18.19 -6.22 -24.61
C ASP A 414 16.84 -6.55 -25.26
N ASP A 415 15.79 -6.93 -24.53
CA ASP A 415 14.48 -7.23 -25.14
C ASP A 415 13.33 -6.68 -24.28
N VAL A 416 13.26 -5.35 -24.18
CA VAL A 416 12.20 -4.62 -23.46
C VAL A 416 10.79 -5.01 -23.97
N ASP A 417 10.71 -5.49 -25.21
CA ASP A 417 9.47 -5.91 -25.85
C ASP A 417 8.93 -7.25 -25.31
N ASP A 418 9.76 -8.09 -24.66
CA ASP A 418 9.33 -9.31 -23.97
C ASP A 418 9.77 -9.31 -22.49
N PRO A 419 8.93 -8.79 -21.58
CA PRO A 419 9.28 -8.67 -20.16
C PRO A 419 9.57 -10.03 -19.49
N LYS A 420 9.18 -11.16 -20.10
CA LYS A 420 9.48 -12.51 -19.60
C LYS A 420 10.94 -12.90 -19.76
N LYS A 421 11.65 -12.27 -20.71
CA LYS A 421 13.05 -12.58 -20.99
C LYS A 421 14.01 -11.77 -20.14
N THR A 422 13.54 -10.72 -19.47
CA THR A 422 14.37 -9.91 -18.58
C THR A 422 15.03 -10.78 -17.51
N ALA A 423 16.29 -10.49 -17.18
CA ALA A 423 17.01 -11.18 -16.11
C ALA A 423 16.20 -11.12 -14.80
N LEU A 424 15.56 -9.99 -14.53
CA LEU A 424 14.65 -9.84 -13.39
C LEU A 424 13.50 -10.86 -13.37
N ALA A 425 12.75 -10.99 -14.46
CA ALA A 425 11.63 -11.94 -14.51
C ALA A 425 12.12 -13.39 -14.38
N GLN A 426 13.28 -13.71 -14.95
CA GLN A 426 13.90 -15.04 -14.84
C GLN A 426 14.36 -15.34 -13.40
N ILE A 427 14.96 -14.37 -12.72
CA ILE A 427 15.38 -14.50 -11.32
C ILE A 427 14.15 -14.71 -10.42
N ILE A 428 13.11 -13.87 -10.55
CA ILE A 428 11.86 -14.02 -9.79
C ILE A 428 11.22 -15.38 -10.05
N GLY A 429 11.11 -15.78 -11.32
CA GLY A 429 10.53 -17.07 -11.70
C GLY A 429 11.34 -18.26 -11.20
N SER A 430 12.67 -18.16 -11.16
CA SER A 430 13.56 -19.22 -10.67
C SER A 430 13.48 -19.37 -9.16
N VAL A 431 13.46 -18.26 -8.42
CA VAL A 431 13.24 -18.27 -6.96
C VAL A 431 11.87 -18.84 -6.64
N ALA A 432 10.82 -18.40 -7.34
CA ALA A 432 9.47 -18.93 -7.20
C ALA A 432 9.39 -20.45 -7.46
N ARG A 433 10.01 -20.93 -8.55
CA ARG A 433 10.03 -22.36 -8.88
C ARG A 433 10.78 -23.18 -7.82
N ALA A 434 11.97 -22.73 -7.43
CA ALA A 434 12.79 -23.41 -6.43
C ALA A 434 12.05 -23.56 -5.09
N LEU A 435 11.24 -22.57 -4.72
CA LEU A 435 10.41 -22.62 -3.51
C LEU A 435 9.19 -23.53 -3.65
N GLY A 436 8.59 -23.61 -4.83
CA GLY A 436 7.51 -24.56 -5.09
C GLY A 436 7.96 -26.01 -5.10
N ASP A 437 9.21 -26.30 -5.47
CA ASP A 437 9.75 -27.66 -5.53
C ASP A 437 10.03 -28.24 -4.11
N ASP A 438 10.16 -27.40 -3.09
CA ASP A 438 10.34 -27.79 -1.69
C ASP A 438 9.44 -26.99 -0.72
N PRO A 439 8.11 -27.21 -0.75
CA PRO A 439 7.17 -26.48 0.10
C PRO A 439 7.30 -26.80 1.59
N GLY A 440 8.04 -27.87 1.94
CA GLY A 440 8.33 -28.29 3.31
C GLY A 440 9.41 -27.45 3.97
N ARG A 441 10.31 -26.84 3.18
CA ARG A 441 11.13 -25.72 3.63
C ARG A 441 10.27 -24.45 3.61
N LEU A 442 9.52 -24.27 4.69
CA LEU A 442 8.64 -23.14 4.94
C LEU A 442 9.39 -21.80 4.77
N VAL A 443 9.36 -21.27 3.57
CA VAL A 443 9.82 -19.91 3.30
C VAL A 443 8.61 -19.02 3.47
N THR A 444 8.58 -18.28 4.59
CA THR A 444 7.64 -17.18 4.79
C THR A 444 7.84 -16.14 3.67
N GLY A 445 6.88 -15.24 3.47
CA GLY A 445 7.07 -14.15 2.50
C GLY A 445 8.36 -13.34 2.74
N ASP A 446 8.84 -13.24 3.97
CA ASP A 446 10.12 -12.59 4.29
C ASP A 446 11.32 -13.36 3.74
N GLY A 447 11.32 -14.69 3.90
CA GLY A 447 12.37 -15.53 3.32
C GLY A 447 12.36 -15.52 1.79
N PHE A 448 11.19 -15.34 1.16
CA PHE A 448 11.08 -15.17 -0.28
C PHE A 448 11.80 -13.89 -0.72
N ILE A 449 11.52 -12.78 -0.03
CA ILE A 449 12.14 -11.48 -0.30
C ILE A 449 13.66 -11.54 -0.09
N GLU A 450 14.11 -12.18 0.99
CA GLU A 450 15.54 -12.35 1.28
C GLU A 450 16.26 -13.16 0.19
N LEU A 451 15.70 -14.32 -0.18
CA LEU A 451 16.27 -15.15 -1.25
C LEU A 451 16.30 -14.43 -2.58
N LEU A 452 15.25 -13.68 -2.90
CA LEU A 452 15.22 -12.90 -4.13
C LEU A 452 16.28 -11.80 -4.13
N HIS A 453 16.42 -11.07 -3.02
CA HIS A 453 17.45 -10.05 -2.88
C HIS A 453 18.85 -10.65 -3.07
N VAL A 454 19.14 -11.78 -2.43
CA VAL A 454 20.41 -12.51 -2.62
C VAL A 454 20.60 -12.94 -4.08
N ALA A 455 19.57 -13.50 -4.71
CA ALA A 455 19.63 -13.96 -6.09
C ALA A 455 19.94 -12.81 -7.07
N ILE A 456 19.33 -11.64 -6.84
CA ILE A 456 19.60 -10.41 -7.62
C ILE A 456 21.04 -9.96 -7.41
N THR A 457 21.49 -9.84 -6.16
CA THR A 457 22.87 -9.44 -5.85
C THR A 457 23.90 -10.39 -6.47
N VAL A 458 23.66 -11.70 -6.44
CA VAL A 458 24.55 -12.69 -7.06
C VAL A 458 24.54 -12.57 -8.58
N GLY A 459 23.37 -12.45 -9.21
CA GLY A 459 23.25 -12.26 -10.65
C GLY A 459 24.01 -11.03 -11.15
N LEU A 460 23.99 -9.94 -10.37
CA LEU A 460 24.73 -8.71 -10.66
C LEU A 460 26.26 -8.84 -10.49
N HIS A 461 26.73 -9.77 -9.65
CA HIS A 461 28.17 -9.99 -9.42
C HIS A 461 28.81 -10.92 -10.45
N GLU A 462 28.09 -11.93 -10.92
CA GLU A 462 28.63 -12.92 -11.86
C GLU A 462 28.93 -12.30 -13.24
N GLU A 463 28.19 -11.27 -13.63
CA GLU A 463 28.39 -10.53 -14.88
C GLU A 463 29.61 -9.59 -14.85
N ARG A 464 30.11 -9.23 -13.65
CA ARG A 464 31.34 -8.44 -13.47
C ARG A 464 32.62 -9.25 -13.42
N SER A 465 32.54 -10.58 -13.38
CA SER A 465 33.72 -11.42 -13.59
C SER A 465 34.14 -11.22 -15.05
N GLU A 466 35.15 -10.36 -15.27
CA GLU A 466 35.81 -10.28 -16.58
C GLU A 466 36.07 -11.71 -17.07
N PRO A 467 35.79 -12.02 -18.34
CA PRO A 467 36.07 -13.34 -18.88
C PRO A 467 37.53 -13.61 -18.53
N TYR A 468 37.76 -14.64 -17.71
CA TYR A 468 39.08 -15.05 -17.30
C TYR A 468 39.87 -15.17 -18.61
N GLU A 469 40.75 -14.19 -18.90
CA GLU A 469 41.60 -14.25 -20.07
C GLU A 469 42.42 -15.50 -19.84
N GLU A 470 42.02 -16.58 -20.51
CA GLU A 470 42.78 -17.81 -20.61
C GLU A 470 44.03 -17.41 -21.39
N THR A 471 45.00 -16.85 -20.67
CA THR A 471 46.32 -16.58 -21.17
C THR A 471 46.86 -17.92 -21.64
N ALA A 472 46.84 -18.10 -22.95
CA ALA A 472 47.26 -19.30 -23.68
C ALA A 472 48.80 -19.51 -23.60
N THR A 473 49.42 -19.20 -22.47
CA THR A 473 50.83 -19.37 -22.22
C THR A 473 51.01 -19.98 -20.84
N SER A 474 50.98 -21.31 -20.82
CA SER A 474 51.77 -22.22 -19.97
C SER A 474 50.89 -23.40 -19.53
N ARG A 475 50.82 -24.45 -20.35
CA ARG A 475 50.55 -25.79 -19.83
C ARG A 475 51.74 -26.19 -18.96
N PRO A 476 51.61 -26.35 -17.63
CA PRO A 476 52.54 -27.20 -16.91
C PRO A 476 52.19 -28.64 -17.32
N ALA A 477 53.20 -29.43 -17.68
CA ALA A 477 53.05 -30.86 -17.81
C ALA A 477 52.61 -31.42 -16.45
N ILE A 478 51.30 -31.66 -16.28
CA ILE A 478 50.81 -32.43 -15.14
C ILE A 478 51.06 -33.89 -15.46
N ASP A 479 51.93 -34.41 -14.61
CA ASP A 479 52.43 -35.76 -14.56
C ASP A 479 51.31 -36.80 -14.48
N ARG A 480 51.56 -37.93 -15.14
CA ARG A 480 50.71 -39.12 -15.11
C ARG A 480 50.89 -39.78 -13.75
N ASP A 481 49.99 -39.56 -12.78
CA ASP A 481 49.87 -40.56 -11.70
C ASP A 481 48.58 -40.56 -10.86
N TYR A 482 47.40 -40.62 -11.49
CA TYR A 482 46.19 -41.09 -10.81
C TYR A 482 45.41 -42.08 -11.68
N ARG A 483 45.93 -43.31 -11.79
CA ARG A 483 45.19 -44.51 -12.18
C ARG A 483 45.39 -45.60 -11.13
N THR A 484 44.69 -45.54 -10.00
CA THR A 484 44.33 -46.74 -9.21
C THR A 484 43.27 -46.39 -8.16
N CYS A 485 42.39 -47.35 -7.86
CA CYS A 485 41.19 -47.30 -6.98
C CYS A 485 39.96 -46.65 -7.66
N HIS A 486 38.87 -47.34 -8.05
CA HIS A 486 38.30 -48.61 -7.60
C HIS A 486 37.65 -49.37 -8.77
N ARG A 487 38.00 -50.64 -8.92
CA ARG A 487 37.25 -51.63 -9.69
C ARG A 487 36.83 -52.73 -8.72
N GLY A 488 35.53 -52.99 -8.62
CA GLY A 488 35.00 -54.24 -8.10
C GLY A 488 33.94 -54.09 -7.00
N ARG A 489 32.66 -54.25 -7.38
CA ARG A 489 31.93 -55.49 -7.03
C ARG A 489 30.69 -55.63 -7.92
N VAL A 490 30.75 -56.61 -8.82
CA VAL A 490 29.61 -57.20 -9.51
C VAL A 490 28.96 -58.17 -8.51
N LEU A 491 27.65 -58.04 -8.29
CA LEU A 491 26.84 -59.15 -7.78
C LEU A 491 25.60 -59.32 -8.66
N HIS A 492 25.45 -60.56 -9.10
CA HIS A 492 24.33 -61.13 -9.82
C HIS A 492 23.05 -61.22 -8.98
N GLY A 493 21.93 -61.29 -9.70
CA GLY A 493 20.68 -61.92 -9.26
C GLY A 493 19.50 -60.97 -9.40
N ALA A 494 18.36 -61.30 -9.99
CA ALA A 494 17.90 -62.47 -10.72
C ALA A 494 16.58 -62.00 -11.35
N ALA A 495 16.33 -62.41 -12.61
CA ALA A 495 15.05 -62.22 -13.27
C ALA A 495 14.00 -63.12 -12.61
N ILE A 496 12.81 -62.57 -12.33
CA ILE A 496 11.59 -63.37 -12.15
C ILE A 496 10.58 -62.87 -13.19
N SER A 497 10.41 -63.69 -14.21
CA SER A 497 9.22 -63.77 -15.05
C SER A 497 8.07 -64.35 -14.23
N GLY A 498 6.88 -63.78 -14.33
CA GLY A 498 5.64 -64.34 -13.79
C GLY A 498 4.47 -63.85 -14.61
N ASP A 499 3.98 -64.75 -15.47
CA ASP A 499 2.86 -64.61 -16.40
C ASP A 499 1.52 -64.96 -15.70
N SER A 500 0.45 -64.37 -16.22
CA SER A 500 -0.98 -64.75 -16.20
C SER A 500 -1.67 -65.37 -14.95
N GLY A 501 -2.75 -64.68 -14.55
CA GLY A 501 -3.90 -65.15 -13.78
C GLY A 501 -5.02 -64.12 -13.85
#